data_AF-A0A921RAT6-F1
#
_entry.id   AF-A0A921RAT6-F1
#
_cell.length_a   1.000
_cell.length_b   1.000
_cell.length_c   1.000
_cell.angle_alpha   90.00
_cell.angle_beta   90.00
_cell.angle_gamma   90.00
#
_symmetry.space_group_name_H-M   'P 1'
#
loop_
_entity.id
_entity.type
_entity.pdbx_description
1 polymer ?
#
loop_
_entity_poly.entity_id
_entity_poly.type
_entity_poly.pdbx_seq_one_letter_code
_entity_poly.pdbx_strand_id
1 'polypeptide(L)'
;MATEEQRLMDLARTVPAILLLVGTSGKAVANIKCARELFAGKKWGFDDSDDPESPPSNTDRGGNGSIGGEPVETTTTGGGDHSGSGVPSKSKTTGGSQAQASLLRGVSVDSGGYWADVLASALAPGEGHLPVAYREITRLVSLHAEAGHVFVNCAARLGLHPDDDDDDGNGARIGLQPDRAARWKRWMDLREAAVCHAHDALLALSSAAAAATAAEDFLRWRSNESPRREGWRSAARQLVKDARRSLGEATDAARLMRDAVLCEFFVTWVILTRA
;
A
#
# COMPACT_ATOMS: atom_id res chain seq x y z
N MET A 1 -42.05 -27.68 11.73
CA MET A 1 -41.60 -27.14 10.43
C MET A 1 -41.45 -25.62 10.49
N ALA A 2 -42.50 -24.83 10.77
CA ALA A 2 -42.39 -23.36 10.86
C ALA A 2 -41.34 -22.81 11.87
N THR A 3 -41.07 -23.54 12.96
CA THR A 3 -40.06 -23.15 13.96
C THR A 3 -38.61 -23.39 13.52
N GLU A 4 -38.38 -24.34 12.62
CA GLU A 4 -37.03 -24.66 12.13
C GLU A 4 -36.63 -23.75 10.97
N GLU A 5 -37.56 -23.52 10.04
CA GLU A 5 -37.41 -22.57 8.94
C GLU A 5 -37.13 -21.15 9.46
N GLN A 6 -37.87 -20.71 10.48
CA GLN A 6 -37.63 -19.43 11.14
C GLN A 6 -36.22 -19.35 11.76
N ARG A 7 -35.77 -20.41 12.44
CA ARG A 7 -34.42 -20.46 13.04
C ARG A 7 -33.32 -20.41 11.98
N LEU A 8 -33.51 -21.10 10.85
CA LEU A 8 -32.57 -21.10 9.72
C LEU A 8 -32.50 -19.72 9.05
N MET A 9 -33.65 -19.06 8.88
CA MET A 9 -33.72 -17.69 8.38
C MET A 9 -33.04 -16.70 9.33
N ASP A 10 -33.27 -16.81 10.63
CA ASP A 10 -32.63 -15.93 11.62
C ASP A 10 -31.12 -16.13 11.65
N LEU A 11 -30.64 -17.38 11.51
CA LEU A 11 -29.22 -17.67 11.37
C LEU A 11 -28.65 -17.12 10.04
N ALA A 12 -29.35 -17.30 8.92
CA ALA A 12 -28.93 -16.80 7.60
C ALA A 12 -28.82 -15.27 7.58
N ARG A 13 -29.70 -14.57 8.30
CA ARG A 13 -29.68 -13.10 8.46
C ARG A 13 -28.48 -12.58 9.23
N THR A 14 -27.72 -13.43 9.92
CA THR A 14 -26.44 -13.03 10.53
C THR A 14 -25.31 -12.87 9.50
N VAL A 15 -25.39 -13.59 8.36
CA VAL A 15 -24.34 -13.61 7.33
C VAL A 15 -24.07 -12.21 6.75
N PRO A 16 -25.09 -11.41 6.34
CA PRO A 16 -24.85 -10.06 5.86
C PRO A 16 -24.11 -9.18 6.87
N ALA A 17 -24.37 -9.32 8.17
CA ALA A 17 -23.66 -8.56 9.20
C ALA A 17 -22.17 -8.93 9.27
N ILE A 18 -21.84 -10.22 9.14
CA ILE A 18 -20.45 -10.70 9.11
C ILE A 18 -19.75 -10.23 7.83
N LEU A 19 -20.39 -10.33 6.66
CA LEU A 19 -19.82 -9.85 5.41
C LEU A 19 -19.58 -8.33 5.44
N LEU A 20 -20.51 -7.55 6.00
CA LEU A 20 -20.33 -6.11 6.16
C LEU A 20 -19.16 -5.79 7.10
N LEU A 21 -19.02 -6.50 8.21
CA LEU A 21 -17.87 -6.37 9.12
C LEU A 21 -16.55 -6.64 8.37
N VAL A 22 -16.50 -7.71 7.57
CA VAL A 22 -15.30 -8.06 6.81
C VAL A 22 -14.98 -7.02 5.74
N GLY A 23 -15.96 -6.65 4.91
CA GLY A 23 -15.78 -5.70 3.81
C GLY A 23 -15.45 -4.27 4.26
N THR A 24 -15.85 -3.89 5.47
CA THR A 24 -15.58 -2.55 6.03
C THR A 24 -14.35 -2.47 6.93
N SER A 25 -13.73 -3.61 7.29
CA SER A 25 -12.54 -3.61 8.14
C SER A 25 -11.35 -2.93 7.48
N GLY A 26 -10.98 -1.75 7.99
CA GLY A 26 -9.83 -0.97 7.50
C GLY A 26 -8.50 -1.30 8.19
N LYS A 27 -8.51 -2.13 9.24
CA LYS A 27 -7.36 -2.30 10.14
C LYS A 27 -6.14 -2.91 9.46
N ALA A 28 -6.32 -3.91 8.59
CA ALA A 28 -5.24 -4.48 7.81
C ALA A 28 -4.59 -3.42 6.92
N VAL A 29 -5.39 -2.76 6.07
CA VAL A 29 -4.93 -1.69 5.16
C VAL A 29 -4.22 -0.56 5.90
N ALA A 30 -4.73 -0.14 7.06
CA ALA A 30 -4.08 0.89 7.87
C ALA A 30 -2.68 0.46 8.35
N ASN A 31 -2.53 -0.78 8.83
CA ASN A 31 -1.23 -1.30 9.26
C ASN A 31 -0.26 -1.46 8.07
N ILE A 32 -0.73 -1.89 6.91
CA ILE A 32 0.10 -1.97 5.69
C ILE A 32 0.63 -0.59 5.32
N LYS A 33 -0.22 0.45 5.40
CA LYS A 33 0.19 1.84 5.15
C LYS A 33 1.23 2.33 6.17
N CYS A 34 1.01 2.10 7.47
CA CYS A 34 1.98 2.46 8.50
C CYS A 34 3.34 1.78 8.26
N ALA A 35 3.34 0.50 7.89
CA ALA A 35 4.57 -0.20 7.51
C ALA A 35 5.24 0.42 6.28
N ARG A 36 4.46 0.74 5.24
CA ARG A 36 4.97 1.36 4.01
C ARG A 36 5.62 2.71 4.30
N GLU A 37 5.04 3.51 5.20
CA GLU A 37 5.58 4.80 5.67
C GLU A 37 6.86 4.66 6.50
N LEU A 38 7.00 3.59 7.29
CA LEU A 38 8.27 3.27 7.95
C LEU A 38 9.38 3.00 6.94
N PHE A 39 9.04 2.42 5.78
CA PHE A 39 9.98 2.09 4.71
C PHE A 39 10.18 3.23 3.69
N ALA A 40 9.65 4.44 3.95
CA ALA A 40 9.63 5.54 2.97
C ALA A 40 10.98 6.10 2.56
N GLY A 41 11.09 6.53 1.30
CA GLY A 41 12.36 6.87 0.69
C GLY A 41 13.06 8.09 1.28
N LYS A 42 12.34 9.12 1.72
CA LYS A 42 12.96 10.27 2.42
C LYS A 42 13.73 9.89 3.68
N LYS A 43 13.28 8.83 4.35
CA LYS A 43 13.96 8.23 5.49
C LYS A 43 15.25 7.53 5.01
N TRP A 44 15.19 6.75 3.94
CA TRP A 44 16.32 6.00 3.38
C TRP A 44 17.24 6.76 2.40
N GLY A 45 16.92 8.01 2.04
CA GLY A 45 17.64 8.84 1.06
C GLY A 45 17.30 8.58 -0.42
N PHE A 46 16.08 8.12 -0.74
CA PHE A 46 15.59 7.96 -2.11
C PHE A 46 14.78 9.17 -2.60
N ASP A 47 14.72 9.34 -3.93
CA ASP A 47 13.70 10.14 -4.62
C ASP A 47 12.41 9.30 -4.73
N ASP A 48 11.27 9.83 -4.31
CA ASP A 48 9.96 9.14 -4.26
C ASP A 48 9.23 9.16 -5.64
N SER A 49 9.98 9.39 -6.72
CA SER A 49 9.47 9.52 -8.09
C SER A 49 8.86 8.22 -8.67
N ASP A 50 9.18 7.07 -8.08
CA ASP A 50 8.66 5.75 -8.49
C ASP A 50 7.48 5.26 -7.62
N ASP A 51 6.93 6.10 -6.73
CA ASP A 51 5.76 5.73 -5.92
C ASP A 51 4.47 5.80 -6.78
N PRO A 52 3.73 4.70 -6.96
CA PRO A 52 2.47 4.71 -7.72
C PRO A 52 1.36 5.57 -7.09
N GLU A 53 1.50 6.00 -5.82
CA GLU A 53 0.60 6.95 -5.16
C GLU A 53 1.14 8.40 -5.16
N SER A 54 2.34 8.68 -5.73
CA SER A 54 2.83 10.05 -5.88
C SER A 54 2.02 10.81 -6.94
N PRO A 55 1.48 12.01 -6.65
CA PRO A 55 0.95 12.86 -7.71
C PRO A 55 2.08 13.18 -8.72
N PRO A 56 1.77 13.31 -10.02
CA PRO A 56 2.79 13.53 -11.02
C PRO A 56 3.63 14.75 -10.63
N SER A 57 4.95 14.56 -10.53
CA SER A 57 5.88 15.64 -10.24
C SER A 57 5.91 16.57 -11.45
N ASN A 58 5.21 17.70 -11.37
CA ASN A 58 5.35 18.77 -12.35
C ASN A 58 6.76 19.37 -12.23
N THR A 59 7.73 18.78 -12.92
CA THR A 59 8.98 19.45 -13.28
C THR A 59 8.78 20.21 -14.59
N ASP A 60 7.94 21.24 -14.55
CA ASP A 60 7.96 22.32 -15.54
C ASP A 60 8.32 23.62 -14.83
N ARG A 61 9.62 23.75 -14.51
CA ARG A 61 10.24 25.05 -14.28
C ARG A 61 11.26 25.31 -15.38
N GLY A 62 10.77 25.31 -16.61
CA GLY A 62 11.48 25.75 -17.81
C GLY A 62 10.53 26.58 -18.65
N GLY A 63 10.52 27.90 -18.45
CA GLY A 63 9.64 28.78 -19.20
C GLY A 63 9.68 30.23 -18.72
N ASN A 64 10.80 30.92 -18.93
CA ASN A 64 10.80 32.38 -18.89
C ASN A 64 10.37 32.89 -20.27
N GLY A 65 9.10 33.26 -20.39
CA GLY A 65 8.51 33.89 -21.58
C GLY A 65 8.16 35.35 -21.32
N SER A 66 8.96 36.23 -21.93
CA SER A 66 8.62 37.50 -22.61
C SER A 66 7.58 38.49 -22.06
N ILE A 67 8.05 39.72 -21.79
CA ILE A 67 7.51 41.03 -22.23
C ILE A 67 8.76 41.96 -22.31
N GLY A 68 9.17 42.68 -23.36
CA GLY A 68 8.50 43.23 -24.54
C GLY A 68 8.73 44.75 -24.57
N GLY A 69 9.66 45.24 -25.41
CA GLY A 69 9.70 46.64 -25.90
C GLY A 69 10.91 47.51 -25.50
N GLU A 70 11.82 47.77 -26.45
CA GLU A 70 12.68 48.98 -26.45
C GLU A 70 11.86 50.25 -26.80
N PRO A 71 12.41 51.49 -26.71
CA PRO A 71 13.35 52.01 -27.74
C PRO A 71 14.49 52.93 -27.24
N VAL A 72 15.67 52.77 -27.86
CA VAL A 72 16.49 53.77 -28.60
C VAL A 72 16.56 55.23 -28.07
N GLU A 73 17.79 55.76 -27.86
CA GLU A 73 18.39 56.87 -28.65
C GLU A 73 19.83 57.27 -28.21
N THR A 74 20.70 57.43 -29.23
CA THR A 74 21.82 58.41 -29.45
C THR A 74 22.97 58.56 -28.42
N THR A 75 24.26 58.76 -28.72
CA THR A 75 25.01 59.33 -29.87
C THR A 75 26.54 59.08 -29.68
N THR A 76 27.28 58.91 -30.79
CA THR A 76 28.65 59.40 -31.18
C THR A 76 29.62 59.92 -30.08
N THR A 77 30.95 59.70 -30.03
CA THR A 77 32.05 59.83 -31.02
C THR A 77 33.42 59.54 -30.33
N GLY A 78 34.44 59.12 -31.10
CA GLY A 78 35.89 59.32 -30.85
C GLY A 78 36.58 58.24 -29.98
N GLY A 79 37.67 57.57 -30.35
CA GLY A 79 38.81 57.94 -31.20
C GLY A 79 40.02 58.26 -30.31
N GLY A 80 40.99 57.34 -30.17
CA GLY A 80 42.26 57.62 -29.48
C GLY A 80 43.01 56.37 -28.99
N ASP A 81 44.02 55.96 -29.77
CA ASP A 81 44.97 54.89 -29.44
C ASP A 81 46.13 55.42 -28.59
N HIS A 82 46.33 55.03 -27.33
CA HIS A 82 47.67 55.15 -26.70
C HIS A 82 47.96 54.02 -25.69
N SER A 83 49.06 53.33 -25.96
CA SER A 83 49.78 52.39 -25.08
C SER A 83 50.20 53.00 -23.75
N GLY A 84 50.25 52.20 -22.68
CA GLY A 84 51.01 52.57 -21.48
C GLY A 84 50.71 51.76 -20.21
N SER A 85 51.52 50.73 -19.97
CA SER A 85 52.22 50.39 -18.71
C SER A 85 51.51 50.50 -17.34
N GLY A 86 51.64 49.44 -16.53
CA GLY A 86 51.80 49.59 -15.07
C GLY A 86 50.94 48.69 -14.20
N VAL A 87 51.57 47.70 -13.58
CA VAL A 87 51.02 46.73 -12.60
C VAL A 87 50.95 47.38 -11.17
N PRO A 88 50.62 46.64 -10.09
CA PRO A 88 49.38 46.67 -9.32
C PRO A 88 49.51 47.36 -7.93
N SER A 89 48.44 47.45 -7.15
CA SER A 89 48.57 47.58 -5.67
C SER A 89 47.40 46.95 -4.92
N LYS A 90 47.75 45.94 -4.13
CA LYS A 90 46.96 45.32 -3.06
C LYS A 90 46.86 46.29 -1.87
N SER A 91 45.73 46.31 -1.19
CA SER A 91 45.66 46.68 0.24
C SER A 91 45.20 45.47 1.09
N LYS A 92 46.06 45.19 2.07
CA LYS A 92 45.93 44.34 3.27
C LYS A 92 45.03 45.11 4.27
N THR A 93 44.24 44.54 5.19
CA THR A 93 44.55 43.94 6.53
C THR A 93 43.18 43.90 7.26
N THR A 94 42.65 42.82 7.86
CA THR A 94 42.98 42.08 9.12
C THR A 94 42.02 42.41 10.28
N GLY A 95 41.54 41.35 10.96
CA GLY A 95 41.01 41.36 12.34
C GLY A 95 39.57 40.84 12.43
N GLY A 96 39.16 39.90 13.29
CA GLY A 96 39.81 39.13 14.35
C GLY A 96 38.71 38.44 15.20
N SER A 97 39.05 37.29 15.81
CA SER A 97 38.47 36.66 17.02
C SER A 97 37.01 36.17 17.04
N GLN A 98 36.81 34.85 17.14
CA GLN A 98 36.25 34.21 18.35
C GLN A 98 36.24 32.68 18.22
N ALA A 99 36.92 32.03 19.17
CA ALA A 99 36.79 30.62 19.47
C ALA A 99 35.53 30.36 20.31
N GLN A 100 35.09 29.09 20.30
CA GLN A 100 34.01 28.44 21.10
C GLN A 100 32.70 28.13 20.35
N ALA A 101 32.73 27.18 19.41
CA ALA A 101 31.54 26.40 19.02
C ALA A 101 31.87 25.12 18.22
N SER A 102 32.93 24.36 18.57
CA SER A 102 33.29 23.17 17.77
C SER A 102 33.59 21.89 18.56
N LEU A 103 33.04 21.77 19.77
CA LEU A 103 33.03 20.53 20.54
C LEU A 103 31.72 19.73 20.41
N LEU A 104 31.05 19.85 19.26
CA LEU A 104 30.04 18.86 18.81
C LEU A 104 30.51 18.26 17.49
N ARG A 105 31.72 17.70 17.50
CA ARG A 105 32.22 16.83 16.44
C ARG A 105 31.50 15.48 16.55
N GLY A 106 30.33 15.43 15.90
CA GLY A 106 29.72 14.25 15.31
C GLY A 106 29.69 12.99 16.16
N VAL A 107 28.65 12.83 16.97
CA VAL A 107 28.05 11.50 17.14
C VAL A 107 27.47 11.15 15.77
N SER A 108 28.28 10.52 14.92
CA SER A 108 27.78 9.81 13.75
C SER A 108 26.92 8.69 14.29
N VAL A 109 25.63 8.96 14.52
CA VAL A 109 24.62 7.93 14.74
C VAL A 109 24.87 6.89 13.66
N ASP A 110 25.17 5.66 14.06
CA ASP A 110 25.41 4.62 13.08
C ASP A 110 24.11 4.41 12.31
N SER A 111 24.00 5.08 11.17
CA SER A 111 22.79 5.09 10.35
C SER A 111 22.36 3.66 10.00
N GLY A 112 23.29 2.69 9.96
CA GLY A 112 22.95 1.28 9.73
C GLY A 112 22.16 0.66 10.89
N GLY A 113 22.60 0.88 12.13
CA GLY A 113 21.93 0.36 13.33
C GLY A 113 20.52 0.94 13.48
N TYR A 114 20.38 2.25 13.31
CA TYR A 114 19.07 2.91 13.33
C TYR A 114 18.09 2.30 12.31
N TRP A 115 18.53 2.06 11.07
CA TRP A 115 17.67 1.45 10.04
C TRP A 115 17.35 -0.01 10.32
N ALA A 116 18.28 -0.78 10.86
CA ALA A 116 18.02 -2.14 11.30
C ALA A 116 16.96 -2.18 12.42
N ASP A 117 17.01 -1.24 13.37
CA ASP A 117 16.03 -1.14 14.45
C ASP A 117 14.63 -0.75 13.94
N VAL A 118 14.55 0.13 12.93
CA VAL A 118 13.28 0.48 12.26
C VAL A 118 12.66 -0.74 11.57
N LEU A 119 13.46 -1.53 10.84
CA LEU A 119 13.00 -2.77 10.20
C LEU A 119 12.56 -3.81 11.24
N ALA A 120 13.38 -4.03 12.27
CA ALA A 120 13.07 -4.94 13.36
C ALA A 120 11.77 -4.56 14.08
N SER A 121 11.52 -3.25 14.28
CA SER A 121 10.28 -2.75 14.89
C SER A 121 9.05 -3.04 14.01
N ALA A 122 9.17 -2.90 12.69
CA ALA A 122 8.08 -3.24 11.77
C ALA A 122 7.78 -4.75 11.72
N LEU A 123 8.80 -5.58 11.97
CA LEU A 123 8.74 -7.05 11.99
C LEU A 123 8.42 -7.64 13.37
N ALA A 124 8.42 -6.80 14.42
CA ALA A 124 8.30 -7.25 15.81
C ALA A 124 7.06 -8.16 16.02
N PRO A 125 7.24 -9.37 16.57
CA PRO A 125 6.12 -10.29 16.81
C PRO A 125 5.14 -9.67 17.81
N GLY A 126 3.95 -9.30 17.36
CA GLY A 126 2.87 -8.83 18.23
C GLY A 126 2.46 -7.37 18.00
N GLU A 127 3.42 -6.47 17.83
CA GLU A 127 3.19 -5.02 17.69
C GLU A 127 3.63 -4.47 16.34
N GLY A 128 4.50 -5.20 15.62
CA GLY A 128 4.94 -4.83 14.30
C GLY A 128 3.78 -4.75 13.31
N HIS A 129 3.78 -3.70 12.50
CA HIS A 129 2.71 -3.45 11.54
C HIS A 129 2.52 -4.60 10.52
N LEU A 130 3.60 -5.27 10.10
CA LEU A 130 3.51 -6.41 9.16
C LEU A 130 2.79 -7.61 9.82
N PRO A 131 3.24 -8.12 10.98
CA PRO A 131 2.52 -9.19 11.69
C PRO A 131 1.08 -8.84 12.09
N VAL A 132 0.80 -7.57 12.42
CA VAL A 132 -0.58 -7.12 12.71
C VAL A 132 -1.45 -7.17 11.45
N ALA A 133 -0.96 -6.67 10.31
CA ALA A 133 -1.68 -6.74 9.05
C ALA A 133 -1.96 -8.19 8.64
N TYR A 134 -0.94 -9.06 8.71
CA TYR A 134 -1.07 -10.48 8.38
C TYR A 134 -2.16 -11.16 9.21
N ARG A 135 -2.10 -11.03 10.55
CA ARG A 135 -3.10 -11.61 11.45
C ARG A 135 -4.51 -11.10 11.19
N GLU A 136 -4.65 -9.80 10.88
CA GLU A 136 -5.96 -9.24 10.58
C GLU A 136 -6.52 -9.81 9.26
N ILE A 137 -5.73 -9.91 8.20
CA ILE A 137 -6.20 -10.53 6.94
C ILE A 137 -6.60 -11.99 7.18
N THR A 138 -5.78 -12.78 7.89
CA THR A 138 -6.13 -14.17 8.22
C THR A 138 -7.44 -14.25 9.01
N ARG A 139 -7.63 -13.38 10.02
CA ARG A 139 -8.88 -13.31 10.79
C ARG A 139 -10.10 -13.01 9.92
N LEU A 140 -9.96 -12.06 8.99
CA LEU A 140 -11.02 -11.68 8.06
C LEU A 140 -11.37 -12.82 7.09
N VAL A 141 -10.36 -13.54 6.59
CA VAL A 141 -10.57 -14.74 5.74
C VAL A 141 -11.31 -15.83 6.51
N SER A 142 -10.96 -16.09 7.77
CA SER A 142 -11.68 -17.08 8.59
C SER A 142 -13.14 -16.69 8.80
N LEU A 143 -13.42 -15.43 9.15
CA LEU A 143 -14.79 -14.93 9.31
C LEU A 143 -15.59 -15.01 8.00
N HIS A 144 -14.96 -14.67 6.88
CA HIS A 144 -15.55 -14.79 5.54
C HIS A 144 -15.83 -16.25 5.17
N ALA A 145 -14.93 -17.16 5.51
CA ALA A 145 -15.11 -18.59 5.31
C ALA A 145 -16.33 -19.11 6.08
N GLU A 146 -16.40 -18.83 7.38
CA GLU A 146 -17.51 -19.21 8.26
C GLU A 146 -18.86 -18.65 7.77
N ALA A 147 -18.90 -17.36 7.40
CA ALA A 147 -20.10 -16.71 6.91
C ALA A 147 -20.68 -17.42 5.67
N GLY A 148 -19.83 -17.77 4.70
CA GLY A 148 -20.28 -18.50 3.52
C GLY A 148 -20.71 -19.93 3.81
N HIS A 149 -20.08 -20.62 4.77
CA HIS A 149 -20.53 -21.95 5.18
C HIS A 149 -21.92 -21.90 5.83
N VAL A 150 -22.17 -20.93 6.72
CA VAL A 150 -23.49 -20.72 7.32
C VAL A 150 -24.52 -20.41 6.23
N PHE A 151 -24.18 -19.54 5.29
CA PHE A 151 -25.06 -19.16 4.20
C PHE A 151 -25.47 -20.34 3.32
N VAL A 152 -24.51 -21.12 2.81
CA VAL A 152 -24.78 -22.26 1.94
C VAL A 152 -25.64 -23.32 2.65
N ASN A 153 -25.32 -23.62 3.91
CA ASN A 153 -26.09 -24.59 4.69
C ASN A 153 -27.54 -24.13 4.96
N CYS A 154 -27.73 -22.86 5.30
CA CYS A 154 -29.08 -22.31 5.48
C CYS A 154 -29.84 -22.27 4.15
N ALA A 155 -29.20 -21.82 3.06
CA ALA A 155 -29.81 -21.74 1.75
C ALA A 155 -30.28 -23.11 1.24
N ALA A 156 -29.45 -24.16 1.39
CA ALA A 156 -29.83 -25.51 1.02
C ALA A 156 -31.05 -26.02 1.82
N ARG A 157 -31.10 -25.77 3.13
CA ARG A 157 -32.23 -26.20 3.97
C ARG A 157 -33.52 -25.40 3.75
N LEU A 158 -33.39 -24.20 3.18
CA LEU A 158 -34.51 -23.31 2.87
C LEU A 158 -35.00 -23.46 1.42
N GLY A 159 -34.44 -24.39 0.61
CA GLY A 159 -34.81 -24.55 -0.80
C GLY A 159 -34.39 -23.34 -1.67
N LEU A 160 -33.31 -22.66 -1.27
CA LEU A 160 -32.78 -21.49 -1.98
C LEU A 160 -31.66 -21.86 -2.96
N HIS A 161 -31.28 -23.14 -3.01
CA HIS A 161 -30.24 -23.63 -3.90
C HIS A 161 -30.76 -23.69 -5.35
N PRO A 162 -29.93 -23.41 -6.36
CA PRO A 162 -30.35 -23.50 -7.76
C PRO A 162 -30.62 -24.94 -8.26
N ASP A 163 -30.16 -25.98 -7.54
CA ASP A 163 -30.31 -27.39 -7.96
C ASP A 163 -31.64 -28.03 -7.49
N ASP A 164 -32.50 -27.29 -6.78
CA ASP A 164 -33.81 -27.81 -6.33
C ASP A 164 -34.88 -27.80 -7.45
N ASP A 165 -34.52 -27.48 -8.70
CA ASP A 165 -35.38 -27.55 -9.88
C ASP A 165 -35.31 -28.94 -10.57
N ASP A 166 -35.30 -30.03 -9.80
CA ASP A 166 -35.56 -31.38 -10.34
C ASP A 166 -37.07 -31.60 -10.48
N ASP A 167 -37.55 -31.40 -11.72
CA ASP A 167 -38.70 -32.01 -12.41
C ASP A 167 -40.09 -32.04 -11.72
N ASP A 168 -40.99 -31.20 -12.21
CA ASP A 168 -42.39 -31.60 -12.42
C ASP A 168 -42.82 -31.10 -13.80
N GLY A 169 -42.84 -32.01 -14.77
CA GLY A 169 -43.37 -31.82 -16.12
C GLY A 169 -44.84 -31.39 -16.18
N ASN A 170 -45.16 -30.18 -15.73
CA ASN A 170 -46.45 -29.54 -15.91
C ASN A 170 -46.28 -28.06 -16.30
N GLY A 171 -46.54 -27.81 -17.58
CA GLY A 171 -47.19 -26.63 -18.14
C GLY A 171 -47.03 -25.28 -17.43
N ALA A 172 -46.29 -24.39 -18.10
CA ALA A 172 -46.49 -22.95 -18.07
C ALA A 172 -46.24 -22.21 -16.73
N ARG A 173 -44.96 -21.92 -16.46
CA ARG A 173 -44.58 -20.60 -15.91
C ARG A 173 -43.65 -19.90 -16.88
N ILE A 174 -44.27 -19.27 -17.88
CA ILE A 174 -43.62 -18.32 -18.77
C ILE A 174 -43.21 -17.10 -17.93
N GLY A 175 -41.90 -16.92 -17.76
CA GLY A 175 -41.25 -15.66 -17.36
C GLY A 175 -40.77 -15.58 -15.90
N LEU A 176 -39.46 -15.39 -15.71
CA LEU A 176 -38.76 -14.92 -14.48
C LEU A 176 -38.03 -15.95 -13.55
N GLN A 177 -37.23 -16.89 -14.04
CA GLN A 177 -36.18 -17.48 -13.17
C GLN A 177 -34.75 -17.71 -13.73
N PRO A 178 -34.28 -17.11 -14.85
CA PRO A 178 -32.83 -17.08 -15.15
C PRO A 178 -32.00 -16.26 -14.14
N ASP A 179 -32.64 -15.51 -13.22
CA ASP A 179 -32.00 -14.64 -12.23
C ASP A 179 -31.50 -15.40 -10.97
N ARG A 180 -32.04 -16.58 -10.61
CA ARG A 180 -31.60 -17.29 -9.38
C ARG A 180 -30.26 -17.99 -9.57
N ALA A 181 -30.13 -18.83 -10.60
CA ALA A 181 -28.87 -19.49 -10.93
C ALA A 181 -27.75 -18.47 -11.23
N ALA A 182 -28.08 -17.37 -11.93
CA ALA A 182 -27.13 -16.29 -12.18
C ALA A 182 -26.68 -15.57 -10.90
N ARG A 183 -27.59 -15.31 -9.94
CA ARG A 183 -27.23 -14.75 -8.63
C ARG A 183 -26.36 -15.69 -7.81
N TRP A 184 -26.67 -16.99 -7.82
CA TRP A 184 -25.86 -17.98 -7.10
C TRP A 184 -24.46 -18.11 -7.69
N LYS A 185 -24.36 -18.17 -9.03
CA LYS A 185 -23.08 -18.13 -9.72
C LYS A 185 -22.30 -16.87 -9.37
N ARG A 186 -22.92 -15.69 -9.48
CA ARG A 186 -22.28 -14.42 -9.12
C ARG A 186 -21.81 -14.40 -7.65
N TRP A 187 -22.59 -14.97 -6.74
CA TRP A 187 -22.21 -15.10 -5.33
C TRP A 187 -20.94 -15.95 -5.17
N MET A 188 -20.87 -17.11 -5.84
CA MET A 188 -19.69 -17.97 -5.83
C MET A 188 -18.47 -17.28 -6.45
N ASP A 189 -18.63 -16.63 -7.60
CA ASP A 189 -17.55 -15.91 -8.29
C ASP A 189 -16.95 -14.82 -7.38
N LEU A 190 -17.80 -14.06 -6.66
CA LEU A 190 -17.37 -13.03 -5.71
C LEU A 190 -16.64 -13.61 -4.50
N ARG A 191 -17.12 -14.75 -4.00
CA ARG A 191 -16.49 -15.46 -2.88
C ARG A 191 -15.11 -15.98 -3.26
N GLU A 192 -14.97 -16.56 -4.44
CA GLU A 192 -13.69 -17.01 -4.98
C GLU A 192 -12.73 -15.82 -5.18
N ALA A 193 -13.21 -14.73 -5.79
CA ALA A 193 -12.42 -13.51 -5.95
C ALA A 193 -11.91 -12.97 -4.61
N ALA A 194 -12.76 -12.93 -3.57
CA ALA A 194 -12.34 -12.51 -2.24
C ALA A 194 -11.22 -13.38 -1.67
N VAL A 195 -11.30 -14.71 -1.83
CA VAL A 195 -10.26 -15.64 -1.37
C VAL A 195 -8.96 -15.47 -2.16
N CYS A 196 -9.03 -15.32 -3.49
CA CYS A 196 -7.87 -15.07 -4.34
C CYS A 196 -7.16 -13.77 -3.94
N HIS A 197 -7.90 -12.68 -3.79
CA HIS A 197 -7.33 -11.40 -3.37
C HIS A 197 -6.75 -11.44 -1.95
N ALA A 198 -7.36 -12.20 -1.04
CA ALA A 198 -6.80 -12.40 0.29
C ALA A 198 -5.47 -13.17 0.23
N HIS A 199 -5.39 -14.21 -0.62
CA HIS A 199 -4.16 -14.97 -0.85
C HIS A 199 -3.06 -14.06 -1.41
N ASP A 200 -3.35 -13.27 -2.44
CA ASP A 200 -2.42 -12.31 -3.04
C ASP A 200 -1.91 -11.31 -1.99
N ALA A 201 -2.80 -10.80 -1.13
CA ALA A 201 -2.42 -9.88 -0.06
C ALA A 201 -1.47 -10.54 0.96
N LEU A 202 -1.74 -11.78 1.37
CA LEU A 202 -0.89 -12.52 2.30
C LEU A 202 0.47 -12.90 1.69
N LEU A 203 0.49 -13.25 0.41
CA LEU A 203 1.73 -13.49 -0.34
C LEU A 203 2.58 -12.23 -0.41
N ALA A 204 1.98 -11.09 -0.79
CA ALA A 204 2.67 -9.82 -0.88
C ALA A 204 3.19 -9.35 0.49
N LEU A 205 2.43 -9.56 1.58
CA LEU A 205 2.91 -9.32 2.94
C LEU A 205 4.10 -10.21 3.32
N SER A 206 4.08 -11.47 2.92
CA SER A 206 5.17 -12.42 3.18
C SER A 206 6.43 -12.02 2.41
N SER A 207 6.29 -11.62 1.15
CA SER A 207 7.38 -11.06 0.34
C SER A 207 7.96 -9.80 0.96
N ALA A 208 7.11 -8.88 1.44
CA ALA A 208 7.55 -7.68 2.13
C ALA A 208 8.34 -8.00 3.42
N ALA A 209 7.85 -8.96 4.22
CA ALA A 209 8.52 -9.40 5.44
C ALA A 209 9.88 -10.03 5.14
N ALA A 210 9.97 -10.89 4.12
CA ALA A 210 11.21 -11.53 3.71
C ALA A 210 12.24 -10.50 3.24
N ALA A 211 11.83 -9.54 2.40
CA ALA A 211 12.71 -8.48 1.93
C ALA A 211 13.17 -7.55 3.06
N ALA A 212 12.28 -7.18 3.98
CA ALA A 212 12.62 -6.38 5.16
C ALA A 212 13.60 -7.12 6.10
N THR A 213 13.38 -8.42 6.33
CA THR A 213 14.28 -9.25 7.16
C THR A 213 15.67 -9.36 6.53
N ALA A 214 15.73 -9.62 5.22
CA ALA A 214 16.99 -9.67 4.52
C ALA A 214 17.73 -8.32 4.57
N ALA A 215 17.01 -7.20 4.41
CA ALA A 215 17.59 -5.86 4.54
C ALA A 215 18.13 -5.61 5.96
N GLU A 216 17.41 -6.03 6.99
CA GLU A 216 17.85 -5.96 8.39
C GLU A 216 19.14 -6.76 8.60
N ASP A 217 19.21 -8.00 8.12
CA ASP A 217 20.40 -8.85 8.22
C ASP A 217 21.62 -8.20 7.54
N PHE A 218 21.45 -7.65 6.33
CA PHE A 218 22.52 -6.92 5.64
C PHE A 218 23.01 -5.69 6.42
N LEU A 219 22.12 -5.03 7.17
CA LEU A 219 22.48 -3.89 8.00
C LEU A 219 23.16 -4.33 9.32
N ARG A 220 22.75 -5.46 9.90
CA ARG A 220 23.28 -6.02 11.16
C ARG A 220 24.60 -6.75 11.00
N TRP A 221 24.85 -7.41 9.87
CA TRP A 221 26.12 -8.07 9.55
C TRP A 221 27.30 -7.11 9.34
N ARG A 222 27.13 -5.82 9.63
CA ARG A 222 28.18 -4.81 9.54
C ARG A 222 29.22 -5.01 10.64
N SER A 223 30.32 -5.71 10.35
CA SER A 223 31.59 -5.40 11.01
C SER A 223 32.15 -4.11 10.39
N ASN A 224 32.74 -3.23 11.22
CA ASN A 224 33.35 -1.98 10.74
C ASN A 224 34.53 -2.20 9.77
N GLU A 225 34.95 -3.46 9.59
CA GLU A 225 36.12 -3.89 8.81
C GLU A 225 35.75 -4.58 7.49
N SER A 226 34.45 -4.70 7.16
CA SER A 226 34.01 -5.39 5.93
C SER A 226 34.39 -4.61 4.65
N PRO A 227 35.18 -5.18 3.73
CA PRO A 227 35.63 -4.51 2.50
C PRO A 227 34.50 -4.11 1.53
N ARG A 228 33.28 -4.62 1.74
CA ARG A 228 32.14 -4.47 0.81
C ARG A 228 31.05 -3.51 1.29
N ARG A 229 31.31 -2.71 2.34
CA ARG A 229 30.31 -1.87 3.05
C ARG A 229 29.31 -1.12 2.18
N GLU A 230 29.75 -0.50 1.08
CA GLU A 230 28.85 0.27 0.20
C GLU A 230 27.93 -0.64 -0.64
N GLY A 231 28.41 -1.80 -1.08
CA GLY A 231 27.58 -2.80 -1.77
C GLY A 231 26.46 -3.35 -0.88
N TRP A 232 26.73 -3.52 0.41
CA TRP A 232 25.75 -4.03 1.38
C TRP A 232 24.66 -3.01 1.67
N ARG A 233 25.02 -1.72 1.77
CA ARG A 233 24.06 -0.62 1.86
C ARG A 233 23.17 -0.54 0.63
N SER A 234 23.75 -0.67 -0.57
CA SER A 234 22.97 -0.68 -1.81
C SER A 234 22.03 -1.88 -1.92
N ALA A 235 22.46 -3.07 -1.49
CA ALA A 235 21.61 -4.25 -1.43
C ALA A 235 20.44 -4.08 -0.44
N ALA A 236 20.73 -3.65 0.80
CA ALA A 236 19.69 -3.37 1.80
C ALA A 236 18.69 -2.31 1.31
N ARG A 237 19.18 -1.26 0.64
CA ARG A 237 18.32 -0.24 0.01
C ARG A 237 17.38 -0.84 -1.04
N GLN A 238 17.89 -1.71 -1.91
CA GLN A 238 17.07 -2.35 -2.93
C GLN A 238 15.99 -3.24 -2.31
N LEU A 239 16.36 -4.03 -1.29
CA LEU A 239 15.42 -4.89 -0.56
C LEU A 239 14.30 -4.09 0.14
N VAL A 240 14.62 -2.92 0.69
CA VAL A 240 13.59 -2.03 1.27
C VAL A 240 12.64 -1.49 0.19
N LYS A 241 13.16 -1.14 -0.99
CA LYS A 241 12.30 -0.75 -2.13
C LYS A 241 11.37 -1.88 -2.55
N ASP A 242 11.88 -3.10 -2.63
CA ASP A 242 11.09 -4.28 -2.98
C ASP A 242 10.04 -4.57 -1.90
N ALA A 243 10.40 -4.48 -0.60
CA ALA A 243 9.44 -4.59 0.49
C ALA A 243 8.33 -3.55 0.38
N ARG A 244 8.67 -2.28 0.08
CA ARG A 244 7.70 -1.19 -0.08
C ARG A 244 6.79 -1.41 -1.28
N ARG A 245 7.31 -1.95 -2.40
CA ARG A 245 6.51 -2.36 -3.56
C ARG A 245 5.50 -3.43 -3.18
N SER A 246 5.94 -4.51 -2.53
CA SER A 246 5.05 -5.59 -2.09
C SER A 246 4.02 -5.13 -1.06
N LEU A 247 4.32 -4.14 -0.20
CA LEU A 247 3.29 -3.52 0.65
C LEU A 247 2.23 -2.74 -0.15
N GLY A 248 2.59 -2.20 -1.32
CA GLY A 248 1.63 -1.61 -2.26
C GLY A 248 0.70 -2.66 -2.83
N GLU A 249 1.27 -3.74 -3.38
CA GLU A 249 0.53 -4.89 -3.89
C GLU A 249 -0.41 -5.49 -2.83
N ALA A 250 0.08 -5.63 -1.59
CA ALA A 250 -0.73 -6.08 -0.46
C ALA A 250 -1.90 -5.13 -0.13
N THR A 251 -1.68 -3.82 -0.26
CA THR A 251 -2.74 -2.81 -0.03
C THR A 251 -3.84 -2.93 -1.08
N ASP A 252 -3.46 -3.04 -2.35
CA ASP A 252 -4.42 -3.12 -3.46
C ASP A 252 -5.18 -4.44 -3.44
N ALA A 253 -4.50 -5.56 -3.20
CA ALA A 253 -5.14 -6.86 -3.03
C ALA A 253 -6.11 -6.87 -1.82
N ALA A 254 -5.73 -6.27 -0.69
CA ALA A 254 -6.63 -6.16 0.47
C ALA A 254 -7.86 -5.28 0.21
N ARG A 255 -7.74 -4.24 -0.65
CA ARG A 255 -8.88 -3.44 -1.11
C ARG A 255 -9.80 -4.25 -2.00
N LEU A 256 -9.25 -4.98 -2.98
CA LEU A 256 -10.01 -5.84 -3.87
C LEU A 256 -10.75 -6.96 -3.14
N MET A 257 -10.11 -7.58 -2.13
CA MET A 257 -10.76 -8.55 -1.23
C MET A 257 -12.00 -7.92 -0.56
N ARG A 258 -11.85 -6.72 0.00
CA ARG A 258 -12.95 -6.02 0.68
C ARG A 258 -14.08 -5.67 -0.29
N ASP A 259 -13.75 -5.20 -1.47
CA ASP A 259 -14.75 -4.83 -2.49
C ASP A 259 -15.53 -6.05 -2.98
N ALA A 260 -14.85 -7.19 -3.18
CA ALA A 260 -15.48 -8.46 -3.51
C ALA A 260 -16.44 -8.92 -2.40
N VAL A 261 -16.04 -8.83 -1.13
CA VAL A 261 -16.89 -9.16 0.02
C VAL A 261 -18.10 -8.22 0.15
N LEU A 262 -17.93 -6.92 -0.10
CA LEU A 262 -19.05 -5.97 -0.11
C LEU A 262 -20.03 -6.27 -1.25
N CYS A 263 -19.53 -6.67 -2.42
CA CYS A 263 -20.39 -7.13 -3.51
C CYS A 263 -21.12 -8.44 -3.14
N GLU A 264 -20.43 -9.39 -2.49
CA GLU A 264 -21.02 -10.63 -2.00
C GLU A 264 -22.13 -10.35 -0.98
N PHE A 265 -21.95 -9.38 -0.09
CA PHE A 265 -22.97 -8.92 0.84
C PHE A 265 -24.27 -8.53 0.11
N PHE A 266 -24.19 -7.70 -0.93
CA PHE A 266 -25.38 -7.29 -1.68
C PHE A 266 -26.06 -8.47 -2.37
N VAL A 267 -25.29 -9.40 -2.93
CA VAL A 267 -25.86 -10.60 -3.57
C VAL A 267 -26.52 -11.52 -2.53
N THR A 268 -25.86 -11.74 -1.39
CA THR A 268 -26.38 -12.50 -0.24
C THR A 268 -27.71 -11.92 0.23
N TRP A 269 -27.77 -10.59 0.39
CA TRP A 269 -28.99 -9.89 0.79
C TRP A 269 -30.14 -10.10 -0.21
N VAL A 270 -29.87 -9.97 -1.51
CA VAL A 270 -30.87 -10.19 -2.56
C VAL A 270 -31.36 -11.64 -2.59
N ILE A 271 -30.50 -12.62 -2.30
CA ILE A 271 -30.92 -14.02 -2.20
C ILE A 271 -31.83 -14.24 -1.01
N LEU A 272 -31.49 -13.69 0.16
CA LEU A 272 -32.28 -13.86 1.40
C LEU A 272 -33.59 -13.08 1.43
N THR A 273 -33.70 -11.97 0.70
CA THR A 273 -34.92 -11.13 0.68
C THR A 273 -35.93 -11.51 -0.39
N ARG A 274 -35.52 -12.31 -1.37
CA ARG A 274 -36.40 -12.87 -2.42
C ARG A 274 -36.72 -14.36 -2.18
N ALA A 275 -36.44 -14.83 -0.97
CA ALA A 275 -36.81 -16.12 -0.40
C ALA A 275 -38.13 -15.96 0.36
#